data_AF-A0A351AFE8-F1
#
_entry.id   AF-A0A351AFE8-F1
#
_cell.length_a   1.000
_cell.length_b   1.000
_cell.length_c   1.000
_cell.angle_alpha   90.00
_cell.angle_beta   90.00
_cell.angle_gamma   90.00
#
_symmetry.space_group_name_H-M   'P 1'
#
loop_
_entity.id
_entity.type
_entity.pdbx_description
1 polymer ?
#
loop_
_entity_poly.entity_id
_entity_poly.type
_entity_poly.pdbx_seq_one_letter_code
_entity_poly.pdbx_strand_id
1 'polypeptide(L)'
;MDDRGADHMFYKPGPYNWSIRNVPQFAADMYGTGVGHGIAYEALVTGQADKLEGPIYDSIVKVLKNPPRLPIDEGAILPTFKRRYGELEKVFDWAHTLHFQTIDVLAHRGWTDAQKEAEIERIWQFYSAQPYAITGLPLNMEVLDGYSYSGAFRTKYPKVNGLFWGYHWLQTANYDMLYRTPVETHGPQYQVVGERYRETELFNTEREFMPMTGELSPRFAKRFPEIANSFDNLHMLHDNVNDILATNELTEVQKKQQIRIAIWRVLATTHQGETAGEGEANSLHDHRYPFGMPGMGWMKGATESEMYMSGMGWMNMEECGHCSIRLPSGDEWGATVSANGWTMMVRCMLCARDMASETIGKAIIRAATEDPKQTLVLISDELGNWTSNLPEIVFLEVKADHPECNDWSKVFTSRRAFDAYIAENPDYKDAQPIALSEWQTRNEGTPETYRRINRPSPYQRNGEVGP
;
A
#
# COMPACT_ATOMS: atom_id res chain seq x y z
N MET A 1 23.73 -1.49 23.78
CA MET A 1 22.28 -1.54 24.03
C MET A 1 22.09 -2.49 25.21
N ASP A 2 22.06 -1.94 26.42
CA ASP A 2 21.80 -2.65 27.68
C ASP A 2 20.56 -2.03 28.34
N ASP A 3 19.54 -1.76 27.54
CA ASP A 3 18.27 -1.23 28.04
C ASP A 3 17.30 -2.41 28.27
N ARG A 4 16.90 -2.58 29.53
CA ARG A 4 15.90 -3.56 29.98
C ARG A 4 14.47 -3.02 29.82
N GLY A 5 14.27 -2.05 28.95
CA GLY A 5 12.98 -1.46 28.61
C GLY A 5 12.34 -2.16 27.41
N ALA A 6 11.26 -2.89 27.65
CA ALA A 6 10.40 -3.62 26.70
C ALA A 6 11.05 -4.81 25.97
N ASP A 7 10.85 -6.02 26.52
CA ASP A 7 11.15 -7.26 25.80
C ASP A 7 10.10 -7.62 24.74
N HIS A 8 8.96 -6.96 24.75
CA HIS A 8 7.87 -7.11 23.78
C HIS A 8 6.99 -5.84 23.80
N MET A 9 6.55 -5.39 22.62
CA MET A 9 5.59 -4.29 22.50
C MET A 9 4.21 -4.91 22.24
N PHE A 10 3.32 -4.78 23.22
CA PHE A 10 1.94 -5.23 23.03
C PHE A 10 1.06 -4.10 22.51
N TYR A 11 -0.08 -4.48 21.93
CA TYR A 11 -1.10 -3.54 21.45
C TYR A 11 -1.41 -2.51 22.52
N LYS A 12 -1.37 -1.23 22.13
CA LYS A 12 -1.94 -0.20 23.00
C LYS A 12 -3.43 -0.50 23.26
N PRO A 13 -3.89 -0.50 24.52
CA PRO A 13 -5.30 -0.70 24.81
C PRO A 13 -6.18 0.39 24.18
N GLY A 14 -7.24 -0.04 23.50
CA GLY A 14 -8.26 0.83 22.92
C GLY A 14 -9.50 0.03 22.49
N PRO A 15 -10.65 0.71 22.32
CA PRO A 15 -11.91 0.06 21.92
C PRO A 15 -11.85 -0.49 20.48
N TYR A 16 -10.87 -0.04 19.70
CA TYR A 16 -10.63 -0.47 18.33
C TYR A 16 -9.89 -1.81 18.24
N ASN A 17 -9.23 -2.29 19.29
CA ASN A 17 -8.46 -3.52 19.22
C ASN A 17 -9.31 -4.69 18.69
N TRP A 18 -8.77 -5.40 17.71
CA TRP A 18 -9.41 -6.49 16.96
C TRP A 18 -10.54 -6.08 16.01
N SER A 19 -10.73 -4.79 15.73
CA SER A 19 -11.75 -4.29 14.80
C SER A 19 -11.51 -4.71 13.35
N ILE A 20 -10.32 -5.19 12.97
CA ILE A 20 -10.09 -5.86 11.69
C ILE A 20 -11.11 -7.00 11.45
N ARG A 21 -11.62 -7.62 12.52
CA ARG A 21 -12.67 -8.66 12.44
C ARG A 21 -14.02 -8.16 11.97
N ASN A 22 -14.22 -6.84 11.86
CA ASN A 22 -15.36 -6.27 11.15
C ASN A 22 -15.33 -6.60 9.65
N VAL A 23 -14.18 -7.04 9.13
CA VAL A 23 -13.97 -7.60 7.79
C VAL A 23 -13.38 -9.01 7.93
N PRO A 24 -14.19 -10.05 8.21
CA PRO A 24 -13.68 -11.36 8.65
C PRO A 24 -12.71 -12.04 7.69
N GLN A 25 -12.97 -12.01 6.38
CA GLN A 25 -12.06 -12.61 5.40
C GLN A 25 -10.72 -11.86 5.34
N PHE A 26 -10.73 -10.54 5.49
CA PHE A 26 -9.50 -9.75 5.54
C PHE A 26 -8.68 -10.06 6.78
N ALA A 27 -9.32 -10.15 7.94
CA ALA A 27 -8.66 -10.58 9.16
C ALA A 27 -8.03 -11.96 9.00
N ALA A 28 -8.75 -12.91 8.41
CA ALA A 28 -8.28 -14.26 8.15
C ALA A 28 -7.05 -14.27 7.23
N ASP A 29 -7.11 -13.58 6.09
CA ASP A 29 -6.01 -13.51 5.14
C ASP A 29 -4.78 -12.85 5.78
N MET A 30 -4.95 -11.75 6.53
CA MET A 30 -3.87 -11.07 7.28
C MET A 30 -3.23 -11.97 8.34
N TYR A 31 -4.01 -12.71 9.13
CA TYR A 31 -3.43 -13.65 10.11
C TYR A 31 -2.67 -14.79 9.44
N GLY A 32 -3.09 -15.23 8.25
CA GLY A 32 -2.38 -16.22 7.46
C GLY A 32 -0.99 -15.76 7.03
N THR A 33 -0.84 -14.49 6.64
CA THR A 33 0.44 -13.93 6.18
C THR A 33 1.55 -14.04 7.24
N GLY A 34 1.25 -13.65 8.49
CA GLY A 34 2.23 -13.72 9.59
C GLY A 34 2.69 -15.14 9.89
N VAL A 35 1.79 -16.13 9.82
CA VAL A 35 2.16 -17.53 9.98
C VAL A 35 3.03 -18.03 8.83
N GLY A 36 2.71 -17.64 7.59
CA GLY A 36 3.50 -17.97 6.42
C GLY A 36 4.93 -17.45 6.49
N HIS A 37 5.10 -16.17 6.85
CA HIS A 37 6.41 -15.57 7.11
C HIS A 37 7.19 -16.35 8.18
N GLY A 38 6.55 -16.63 9.33
CA GLY A 38 7.22 -17.32 10.43
C GLY A 38 7.73 -18.71 10.07
N ILE A 39 6.92 -19.51 9.35
CA ILE A 39 7.32 -20.84 8.89
C ILE A 39 8.54 -20.76 7.95
N ALA A 40 8.55 -19.83 7.01
CA ALA A 40 9.65 -19.66 6.07
C ALA A 40 10.94 -19.18 6.76
N TYR A 41 10.85 -18.20 7.67
CA TYR A 41 12.01 -17.75 8.45
C TYR A 41 12.57 -18.84 9.37
N GLU A 42 11.73 -19.63 10.01
CA GLU A 42 12.18 -20.77 10.81
C GLU A 42 12.90 -21.81 9.94
N ALA A 43 12.40 -22.07 8.72
CA ALA A 43 13.06 -22.98 7.79
C ALA A 43 14.45 -22.49 7.33
N LEU A 44 14.59 -21.18 7.08
CA LEU A 44 15.87 -20.56 6.70
C LEU A 44 16.95 -20.77 7.76
N VAL A 45 16.59 -20.73 9.05
CA VAL A 45 17.56 -20.79 10.15
C VAL A 45 17.73 -22.18 10.78
N THR A 46 16.88 -23.14 10.44
CA THR A 46 16.95 -24.53 10.92
C THR A 46 17.56 -25.49 9.90
N GLY A 47 18.12 -24.97 8.80
CA GLY A 47 18.77 -25.78 7.77
C GLY A 47 17.79 -26.50 6.86
N GLN A 48 16.56 -25.99 6.74
CA GLN A 48 15.50 -26.54 5.87
C GLN A 48 15.21 -25.65 4.66
N ALA A 49 16.12 -24.72 4.36
CA ALA A 49 15.97 -23.77 3.28
C ALA A 49 15.84 -24.45 1.90
N ASP A 50 16.43 -25.63 1.72
CA ASP A 50 16.30 -26.46 0.51
C ASP A 50 14.85 -26.95 0.27
N LYS A 51 14.01 -26.94 1.29
CA LYS A 51 12.60 -27.35 1.20
C LYS A 51 11.64 -26.18 0.97
N LEU A 52 12.15 -24.94 0.93
CA LEU A 52 11.33 -23.74 0.79
C LEU A 52 10.48 -23.78 -0.48
N GLU A 53 10.98 -24.35 -1.58
CA GLU A 53 10.24 -24.42 -2.86
C GLU A 53 9.38 -25.69 -3.04
N GLY A 54 9.28 -26.51 -1.99
CA GLY A 54 8.56 -27.78 -1.98
C GLY A 54 7.73 -27.97 -0.71
N PRO A 55 8.04 -28.94 0.18
CA PRO A 55 7.17 -29.26 1.31
C PRO A 55 6.88 -28.11 2.27
N ILE A 56 7.81 -27.16 2.45
CA ILE A 56 7.57 -25.98 3.29
C ILE A 56 6.61 -25.01 2.60
N TYR A 57 6.79 -24.74 1.30
CA TYR A 57 5.83 -23.97 0.50
C TYR A 57 4.42 -24.57 0.58
N ASP A 58 4.29 -25.88 0.34
CA ASP A 58 2.98 -26.56 0.40
C ASP A 58 2.33 -26.41 1.79
N SER A 59 3.13 -26.45 2.84
CA SER A 59 2.68 -26.25 4.22
C SER A 59 2.20 -24.82 4.46
N ILE A 60 2.94 -23.82 3.96
CA ILE A 60 2.54 -22.41 4.03
C ILE A 60 1.23 -22.20 3.24
N VAL A 61 1.13 -22.69 2.01
CA VAL A 61 -0.09 -22.59 1.19
C VAL A 61 -1.29 -23.24 1.89
N LYS A 62 -1.10 -24.36 2.59
CA LYS A 62 -2.16 -24.99 3.36
C LYS A 62 -2.68 -24.08 4.49
N VAL A 63 -1.78 -23.38 5.17
CA VAL A 63 -2.14 -22.39 6.20
C VAL A 63 -2.84 -21.20 5.58
N LEU A 64 -2.36 -20.66 4.47
CA LEU A 64 -3.00 -19.52 3.80
C LEU A 64 -4.42 -19.84 3.32
N LYS A 65 -4.67 -21.08 2.89
CA LYS A 65 -6.03 -21.55 2.54
C LYS A 65 -6.92 -21.80 3.76
N ASN A 66 -6.34 -21.98 4.94
CA ASN A 66 -7.05 -22.28 6.19
C ASN A 66 -6.41 -21.50 7.35
N PRO A 67 -6.48 -20.16 7.32
CA PRO A 67 -5.74 -19.33 8.26
C PRO A 67 -6.28 -19.48 9.69
N PRO A 68 -5.46 -19.18 10.71
CA PRO A 68 -5.92 -19.21 12.09
C PRO A 68 -7.00 -18.13 12.32
N ARG A 69 -7.89 -18.39 13.28
CA ARG A 69 -8.97 -17.45 13.64
C ARG A 69 -8.50 -16.24 14.45
N LEU A 70 -7.30 -16.34 15.01
CA LEU A 70 -6.66 -15.35 15.86
C LEU A 70 -5.22 -15.17 15.36
N PRO A 71 -4.64 -13.98 15.52
CA PRO A 71 -3.21 -13.82 15.30
C PRO A 71 -2.46 -14.69 16.30
N ILE A 72 -1.38 -15.30 15.82
CA ILE A 72 -0.51 -16.17 16.60
C ILE A 72 0.76 -15.37 16.87
N ASP A 73 1.25 -15.44 18.11
CA ASP A 73 2.54 -14.86 18.51
C ASP A 73 3.66 -15.39 17.60
N GLU A 74 4.44 -14.49 17.01
CA GLU A 74 5.51 -14.85 16.08
C GLU A 74 6.53 -15.80 16.74
N GLY A 75 6.89 -15.53 18.00
CA GLY A 75 7.81 -16.36 18.77
C GLY A 75 7.34 -17.81 18.98
N ALA A 76 6.04 -18.08 18.88
CA ALA A 76 5.49 -19.43 18.91
C ALA A 76 5.68 -20.19 17.58
N ILE A 77 5.85 -19.47 16.47
CA ILE A 77 5.99 -20.04 15.11
C ILE A 77 7.46 -20.17 14.72
N LEU A 78 8.28 -19.17 15.07
CA LEU A 78 9.69 -19.07 14.70
C LEU A 78 10.65 -19.06 15.91
N PRO A 79 10.59 -20.06 16.80
CA PRO A 79 11.32 -20.03 18.06
C PRO A 79 12.84 -20.07 17.87
N THR A 80 13.37 -20.74 16.83
CA THR A 80 14.81 -20.79 16.58
C THR A 80 15.30 -19.48 15.98
N PHE A 81 14.53 -18.89 15.07
CA PHE A 81 14.82 -17.56 14.53
C PHE A 81 14.89 -16.53 15.65
N LYS A 82 13.90 -16.49 16.55
CA LYS A 82 13.87 -15.58 17.71
C LYS A 82 15.10 -15.73 18.59
N ARG A 83 15.51 -16.97 18.93
CA ARG A 83 16.73 -17.21 19.72
C ARG A 83 18.00 -16.73 19.02
N ARG A 84 18.03 -16.81 17.68
CA ARG A 84 19.22 -16.48 16.88
C ARG A 84 19.34 -14.98 16.56
N TYR A 85 18.20 -14.34 16.31
CA TYR A 85 18.06 -12.97 15.79
C TYR A 85 17.03 -12.16 16.60
N GLY A 86 17.05 -12.25 17.93
CA GLY A 86 16.04 -11.60 18.78
C GLY A 86 15.91 -10.07 18.61
N GLU A 87 16.99 -9.37 18.25
CA GLU A 87 16.93 -7.94 17.91
C GLU A 87 16.07 -7.69 16.66
N LEU A 88 16.21 -8.55 15.63
CA LEU A 88 15.44 -8.46 14.40
C LEU A 88 13.97 -8.82 14.62
N GLU A 89 13.72 -9.87 15.41
CA GLU A 89 12.35 -10.29 15.74
C GLU A 89 11.59 -9.18 16.47
N LYS A 90 12.23 -8.45 17.40
CA LYS A 90 11.62 -7.26 18.02
C LYS A 90 11.25 -6.19 16.99
N VAL A 91 12.14 -5.88 16.04
CA VAL A 91 11.88 -4.88 15.00
C VAL A 91 10.66 -5.28 14.15
N PHE A 92 10.60 -6.54 13.72
CA PHE A 92 9.47 -7.07 12.95
C PHE A 92 8.17 -7.08 13.75
N ASP A 93 8.16 -7.70 14.93
CA ASP A 93 6.98 -7.82 15.79
C ASP A 93 6.37 -6.44 16.14
N TRP A 94 7.22 -5.45 16.42
CA TRP A 94 6.75 -4.13 16.79
C TRP A 94 6.14 -3.40 15.59
N ALA A 95 6.77 -3.47 14.42
CA ALA A 95 6.24 -2.87 13.20
C ALA A 95 4.96 -3.59 12.70
N HIS A 96 4.89 -4.92 12.82
CA HIS A 96 3.67 -5.67 12.55
C HIS A 96 2.53 -5.30 13.50
N THR A 97 2.83 -5.07 14.78
CA THR A 97 1.85 -4.54 15.73
C THR A 97 1.34 -3.16 15.29
N LEU A 98 2.20 -2.26 14.83
CA LEU A 98 1.79 -0.97 14.26
C LEU A 98 0.85 -1.14 13.05
N HIS A 99 1.18 -2.03 12.11
CA HIS A 99 0.32 -2.37 10.97
C HIS A 99 -1.09 -2.76 11.43
N PHE A 100 -1.20 -3.77 12.31
CA PHE A 100 -2.49 -4.26 12.76
C PHE A 100 -3.27 -3.22 13.58
N GLN A 101 -2.62 -2.46 14.46
CA GLN A 101 -3.30 -1.42 15.24
C GLN A 101 -3.84 -0.30 14.34
N THR A 102 -3.10 0.08 13.29
CA THR A 102 -3.55 1.06 12.30
C THR A 102 -4.81 0.55 11.58
N ILE A 103 -4.79 -0.71 11.13
CA ILE A 103 -5.94 -1.36 10.49
C ILE A 103 -7.13 -1.42 11.44
N ASP A 104 -6.91 -1.80 12.70
CA ASP A 104 -7.95 -1.88 13.72
C ASP A 104 -8.61 -0.50 13.95
N VAL A 105 -7.85 0.58 14.05
CA VAL A 105 -8.42 1.94 14.15
C VAL A 105 -9.28 2.28 12.93
N LEU A 106 -8.77 2.03 11.72
CA LEU A 106 -9.49 2.35 10.49
C LEU A 106 -10.76 1.50 10.33
N ALA A 107 -10.73 0.23 10.73
CA ALA A 107 -11.85 -0.69 10.69
C ALA A 107 -12.84 -0.52 11.86
N HIS A 108 -12.52 0.32 12.86
CA HIS A 108 -13.38 0.51 14.03
C HIS A 108 -14.69 1.20 13.67
N ARG A 109 -15.79 0.67 14.23
CA ARG A 109 -17.15 1.21 14.08
C ARG A 109 -17.42 2.26 15.14
N GLY A 110 -18.18 3.29 14.78
CA GLY A 110 -18.65 4.30 15.74
C GLY A 110 -17.66 5.43 16.04
N TRP A 111 -16.51 5.48 15.36
CA TRP A 111 -15.62 6.63 15.35
C TRP A 111 -15.77 7.43 14.07
N THR A 112 -15.72 8.75 14.20
CA THR A 112 -15.54 9.69 13.09
C THR A 112 -14.14 9.58 12.50
N ASP A 113 -13.95 10.02 11.25
CA ASP A 113 -12.62 10.05 10.63
C ASP A 113 -11.63 10.86 11.46
N ALA A 114 -12.03 12.02 11.99
CA ALA A 114 -11.17 12.84 12.85
C ALA A 114 -10.69 12.08 14.11
N GLN A 115 -11.55 11.24 14.72
CA GLN A 115 -11.15 10.41 15.85
C GLN A 115 -10.19 9.30 15.44
N LYS A 116 -10.43 8.65 14.29
CA LYS A 116 -9.52 7.64 13.74
C LYS A 116 -8.15 8.23 13.44
N GLU A 117 -8.10 9.38 12.78
CA GLU A 117 -6.83 10.04 12.47
C GLU A 117 -6.08 10.45 13.73
N ALA A 118 -6.76 11.09 14.70
CA ALA A 118 -6.13 11.45 15.97
C ALA A 118 -5.56 10.23 16.71
N GLU A 119 -6.23 9.08 16.66
CA GLU A 119 -5.73 7.86 17.29
C GLU A 119 -4.55 7.24 16.54
N ILE A 120 -4.54 7.28 15.21
CA ILE A 120 -3.40 6.84 14.38
C ILE A 120 -2.16 7.67 14.72
N GLU A 121 -2.28 9.00 14.78
CA GLU A 121 -1.17 9.88 15.19
C GLU A 121 -0.66 9.53 16.59
N ARG A 122 -1.59 9.24 17.52
CA ARG A 122 -1.26 8.88 18.90
C ARG A 122 -0.60 7.49 19.00
N ILE A 123 -0.92 6.57 18.08
CA ILE A 123 -0.23 5.27 17.96
C ILE A 123 1.17 5.49 17.37
N TRP A 124 1.30 6.31 16.33
CA TRP A 124 2.60 6.65 15.74
C TRP A 124 3.55 7.30 16.76
N GLN A 125 3.08 8.28 17.53
CA GLN A 125 3.87 8.90 18.60
C GLN A 125 4.35 7.88 19.65
N PHE A 126 3.52 6.88 19.96
CA PHE A 126 3.90 5.82 20.88
C PHE A 126 4.95 4.88 20.25
N TYR A 127 4.75 4.46 19.01
CA TYR A 127 5.65 3.56 18.28
C TYR A 127 7.02 4.21 18.04
N SER A 128 7.04 5.42 17.47
CA SER A 128 8.27 6.15 17.12
C SER A 128 9.16 6.47 18.33
N ALA A 129 8.60 6.49 19.54
CA ALA A 129 9.35 6.65 20.79
C ALA A 129 10.06 5.36 21.26
N GLN A 130 9.81 4.21 20.62
CA GLN A 130 10.40 2.93 21.02
C GLN A 130 11.82 2.73 20.45
N PRO A 131 12.71 2.01 21.15
CA PRO A 131 14.13 1.88 20.75
C PRO A 131 14.34 1.09 19.45
N TYR A 132 13.44 0.17 19.10
CA TYR A 132 13.45 -0.59 17.85
C TYR A 132 12.43 -0.06 16.82
N ALA A 133 11.96 1.18 16.98
CA ALA A 133 11.10 1.80 16.00
C ALA A 133 11.83 2.00 14.68
N ILE A 134 11.19 1.59 13.59
CA ILE A 134 11.62 1.90 12.23
C ILE A 134 11.34 3.38 11.98
N THR A 135 12.27 4.04 11.29
CA THR A 135 12.14 5.46 10.94
C THR A 135 10.91 5.72 10.08
N GLY A 136 10.23 6.84 10.34
CA GLY A 136 9.17 7.35 9.47
C GLY A 136 9.70 8.21 8.32
N LEU A 137 11.01 8.34 8.18
CA LEU A 137 11.60 9.02 7.04
C LEU A 137 11.56 8.11 5.80
N PRO A 138 11.33 8.68 4.61
CA PRO A 138 11.29 7.92 3.36
C PRO A 138 12.71 7.52 2.95
N LEU A 139 13.12 6.28 3.21
CA LEU A 139 14.47 5.83 2.86
C LEU A 139 14.60 5.59 1.36
N ASN A 140 15.79 5.84 0.81
CA ASN A 140 16.07 5.52 -0.58
C ASN A 140 16.11 3.99 -0.83
N MET A 141 15.09 3.49 -1.53
CA MET A 141 14.91 2.08 -1.84
C MET A 141 15.93 1.56 -2.85
N GLU A 142 16.51 2.42 -3.72
CA GLU A 142 17.63 2.05 -4.57
C GLU A 142 18.88 1.71 -3.75
N VAL A 143 19.14 2.47 -2.68
CA VAL A 143 20.25 2.20 -1.77
C VAL A 143 19.98 0.91 -0.99
N LEU A 144 18.75 0.68 -0.53
CA LEU A 144 18.38 -0.51 0.23
C LEU A 144 18.33 -1.79 -0.64
N ASP A 145 18.03 -1.69 -1.94
CA ASP A 145 18.10 -2.81 -2.90
C ASP A 145 19.48 -2.91 -3.60
N GLY A 146 20.45 -2.05 -3.25
CA GLY A 146 21.72 -1.90 -3.98
C GLY A 146 22.91 -2.78 -3.53
N TYR A 147 22.72 -3.72 -2.61
CA TYR A 147 23.81 -4.53 -2.05
C TYR A 147 24.21 -5.71 -2.97
N SER A 148 25.43 -6.26 -2.76
CA SER A 148 25.93 -7.37 -3.59
C SER A 148 25.08 -8.63 -3.51
N TYR A 149 24.41 -8.85 -2.37
CA TYR A 149 23.53 -9.98 -2.14
C TYR A 149 22.08 -9.74 -2.60
N SER A 150 21.73 -8.53 -3.05
CA SER A 150 20.35 -8.17 -3.37
C SER A 150 19.74 -9.08 -4.44
N GLY A 151 18.53 -9.55 -4.16
CA GLY A 151 17.79 -10.48 -5.00
C GLY A 151 18.27 -11.95 -4.94
N ALA A 152 19.18 -12.30 -4.01
CA ALA A 152 19.59 -13.68 -3.79
C ALA A 152 18.40 -14.58 -3.41
N PHE A 153 17.48 -14.09 -2.55
CA PHE A 153 16.31 -14.83 -2.11
C PHE A 153 15.33 -15.05 -3.26
N ARG A 154 14.90 -13.99 -3.95
CA ARG A 154 13.95 -14.11 -5.09
C ARG A 154 14.47 -14.99 -6.22
N THR A 155 15.78 -14.99 -6.43
CA THR A 155 16.42 -15.87 -7.43
C THR A 155 16.40 -17.34 -7.00
N LYS A 156 16.62 -17.62 -5.71
CA LYS A 156 16.77 -18.99 -5.18
C LYS A 156 15.44 -19.63 -4.78
N TYR A 157 14.49 -18.83 -4.31
CA TYR A 157 13.21 -19.25 -3.75
C TYR A 157 12.05 -18.43 -4.35
N PRO A 158 11.83 -18.51 -5.68
CA PRO A 158 10.86 -17.66 -6.37
C PRO A 158 9.41 -17.85 -5.91
N LYS A 159 8.97 -19.07 -5.56
CA LYS A 159 7.58 -19.27 -5.11
C LYS A 159 7.37 -18.68 -3.72
N VAL A 160 8.29 -18.91 -2.78
CA VAL A 160 8.17 -18.32 -1.44
C VAL A 160 8.32 -16.80 -1.50
N ASN A 161 9.18 -16.28 -2.38
CA ASN A 161 9.27 -14.85 -2.64
C ASN A 161 7.94 -14.28 -3.16
N GLY A 162 7.26 -14.97 -4.08
CA GLY A 162 5.93 -14.58 -4.54
C GLY A 162 4.90 -14.51 -3.40
N LEU A 163 4.93 -15.47 -2.47
CA LEU A 163 4.09 -15.41 -1.27
C LEU A 163 4.37 -14.16 -0.43
N PHE A 164 5.66 -13.86 -0.16
CA PHE A 164 6.06 -12.69 0.62
C PHE A 164 5.64 -11.39 -0.05
N TRP A 165 5.84 -11.28 -1.36
CA TRP A 165 5.37 -10.13 -2.13
C TRP A 165 3.85 -9.97 -1.99
N GLY A 166 3.09 -11.06 -2.14
CA GLY A 166 1.64 -11.04 -1.97
C GLY A 166 1.20 -10.64 -0.56
N TYR A 167 1.94 -11.03 0.48
CA TYR A 167 1.68 -10.60 1.86
C TYR A 167 1.83 -9.09 2.01
N HIS A 168 2.97 -8.55 1.57
CA HIS A 168 3.25 -7.12 1.63
C HIS A 168 2.30 -6.30 0.76
N TRP A 169 1.87 -6.84 -0.38
CA TRP A 169 0.82 -6.26 -1.22
C TRP A 169 -0.51 -6.16 -0.46
N LEU A 170 -0.94 -7.23 0.23
CA LEU A 170 -2.18 -7.19 1.01
C LEU A 170 -2.07 -6.19 2.18
N GLN A 171 -0.91 -6.15 2.85
CA GLN A 171 -0.62 -5.23 3.95
C GLN A 171 -0.66 -3.76 3.53
N THR A 172 -0.49 -3.44 2.25
CA THR A 172 -0.44 -2.06 1.73
C THR A 172 -1.66 -1.66 0.90
N ALA A 173 -2.26 -2.57 0.13
CA ALA A 173 -3.44 -2.29 -0.70
C ALA A 173 -4.73 -2.05 0.10
N ASN A 174 -4.76 -2.39 1.39
CA ASN A 174 -5.95 -2.28 2.21
C ASN A 174 -6.21 -0.87 2.76
N TYR A 175 -5.21 0.00 2.86
CA TYR A 175 -5.37 1.25 3.61
C TYR A 175 -6.35 2.21 2.95
N ASP A 176 -6.28 2.41 1.63
CA ASP A 176 -7.24 3.26 0.91
C ASP A 176 -8.65 2.64 0.87
N MET A 177 -8.75 1.32 1.01
CA MET A 177 -10.04 0.64 1.21
C MET A 177 -10.68 0.99 2.56
N LEU A 178 -9.89 1.33 3.58
CA LEU A 178 -10.37 1.60 4.95
C LEU A 178 -10.36 3.10 5.31
N TYR A 179 -9.52 3.90 4.67
CA TYR A 179 -9.27 5.28 5.03
C TYR A 179 -10.36 6.22 4.49
N ARG A 180 -11.05 6.90 5.42
CA ARG A 180 -12.20 7.79 5.14
C ARG A 180 -13.23 7.15 4.22
N THR A 181 -13.52 5.88 4.41
CA THR A 181 -14.61 5.18 3.74
C THR A 181 -15.62 4.70 4.78
N PRO A 182 -16.92 4.64 4.46
CA PRO A 182 -17.90 4.11 5.40
C PRO A 182 -17.63 2.63 5.69
N VAL A 183 -17.72 2.20 6.95
CA VAL A 183 -17.27 0.87 7.41
C VAL A 183 -18.03 -0.28 6.72
N GLU A 184 -19.30 -0.04 6.39
CA GLU A 184 -20.19 -0.89 5.62
C GLU A 184 -19.67 -1.20 4.22
N THR A 185 -18.83 -0.34 3.65
CA THR A 185 -18.19 -0.58 2.34
C THR A 185 -16.94 -1.45 2.43
N HIS A 186 -16.34 -1.63 3.61
CA HIS A 186 -15.06 -2.35 3.74
C HIS A 186 -15.18 -3.81 3.30
N GLY A 187 -16.28 -4.49 3.65
CA GLY A 187 -16.54 -5.87 3.24
C GLY A 187 -16.66 -6.03 1.72
N PRO A 188 -17.58 -5.31 1.05
CA PRO A 188 -17.71 -5.31 -0.40
C PRO A 188 -16.42 -4.93 -1.15
N GLN A 189 -15.71 -3.89 -0.71
CA GLN A 189 -14.42 -3.52 -1.31
C GLN A 189 -13.40 -4.66 -1.15
N TYR A 190 -13.34 -5.28 0.03
CA TYR A 190 -12.42 -6.38 0.28
C TYR A 190 -12.75 -7.64 -0.54
N GLN A 191 -13.99 -7.81 -0.99
CA GLN A 191 -14.30 -8.91 -1.90
C GLN A 191 -13.48 -8.81 -3.18
N VAL A 192 -13.36 -7.61 -3.76
CA VAL A 192 -12.56 -7.35 -4.97
C VAL A 192 -11.06 -7.45 -4.68
N VAL A 193 -10.59 -6.74 -3.64
CA VAL A 193 -9.17 -6.73 -3.25
C VAL A 193 -8.68 -8.14 -2.86
N GLY A 194 -9.48 -8.85 -2.08
CA GLY A 194 -9.17 -10.19 -1.58
C GLY A 194 -9.22 -11.27 -2.67
N GLU A 195 -10.12 -11.14 -3.66
CA GLU A 195 -10.12 -11.99 -4.85
C GLU A 195 -8.80 -11.82 -5.62
N ARG A 196 -8.41 -10.58 -5.91
CA ARG A 196 -7.14 -10.27 -6.56
C ARG A 196 -5.93 -10.79 -5.77
N TYR A 197 -5.94 -10.63 -4.45
CA TYR A 197 -4.92 -11.18 -3.55
C TYR A 197 -4.79 -12.70 -3.74
N ARG A 198 -5.88 -13.44 -3.55
CA ARG A 198 -5.84 -14.91 -3.52
C ARG A 198 -5.60 -15.54 -4.89
N GLU A 199 -6.08 -14.91 -5.96
CA GLU A 199 -6.05 -15.49 -7.31
C GLU A 199 -4.84 -15.07 -8.14
N THR A 200 -4.26 -13.89 -7.86
CA THR A 200 -3.11 -13.40 -8.62
C THR A 200 -1.93 -13.07 -7.73
N GLU A 201 -2.08 -12.11 -6.82
CA GLU A 201 -0.93 -11.48 -6.17
C GLU A 201 -0.19 -12.42 -5.22
N LEU A 202 -0.91 -13.32 -4.55
CA LEU A 202 -0.33 -14.29 -3.63
C LEU A 202 0.64 -15.27 -4.29
N PHE A 203 0.43 -15.61 -5.57
CA PHE A 203 1.21 -16.63 -6.26
C PHE A 203 2.05 -16.07 -7.41
N ASN A 204 2.12 -14.75 -7.55
CA ASN A 204 2.85 -14.10 -8.62
C ASN A 204 4.37 -14.10 -8.33
N THR A 205 5.14 -14.80 -9.17
CA THR A 205 6.61 -14.89 -9.04
C THR A 205 7.37 -13.91 -9.92
N GLU A 206 6.68 -13.08 -10.70
CA GLU A 206 7.26 -12.16 -11.69
C GLU A 206 7.43 -10.74 -11.15
N ARG A 207 7.13 -10.52 -9.86
CA ARG A 207 7.20 -9.19 -9.24
C ARG A 207 8.66 -8.79 -8.98
N GLU A 208 9.01 -7.59 -9.44
CA GLU A 208 10.40 -7.13 -9.55
C GLU A 208 10.97 -6.50 -8.27
N PHE A 209 10.12 -5.83 -7.48
CA PHE A 209 10.47 -5.13 -6.25
C PHE A 209 9.28 -5.12 -5.28
N MET A 210 9.52 -4.88 -3.98
CA MET A 210 8.47 -4.87 -2.96
C MET A 210 7.45 -3.76 -3.18
N PRO A 211 6.15 -4.02 -2.94
CA PRO A 211 5.12 -3.02 -3.15
C PRO A 211 5.25 -1.90 -2.10
N MET A 212 5.12 -0.65 -2.56
CA MET A 212 5.20 0.53 -1.70
C MET A 212 3.79 0.99 -1.28
N THR A 213 3.68 1.53 -0.07
CA THR A 213 2.41 1.98 0.51
C THR A 213 1.81 3.11 -0.32
N GLY A 214 2.63 4.08 -0.75
CA GLY A 214 2.15 5.17 -1.61
C GLY A 214 1.72 4.73 -3.02
N GLU A 215 2.16 3.56 -3.49
CA GLU A 215 1.73 2.98 -4.77
C GLU A 215 0.35 2.34 -4.66
N LEU A 216 0.07 1.65 -3.56
CA LEU A 216 -1.16 0.87 -3.41
C LEU A 216 -2.26 1.57 -2.60
N SER A 217 -1.88 2.51 -1.73
CA SER A 217 -2.77 3.32 -0.90
C SER A 217 -2.30 4.79 -0.83
N PRO A 218 -2.34 5.51 -1.97
CA PRO A 218 -1.84 6.88 -2.05
C PRO A 218 -2.56 7.87 -1.13
N ARG A 219 -3.87 7.69 -0.85
CA ARG A 219 -4.59 8.61 0.05
C ARG A 219 -4.11 8.45 1.49
N PHE A 220 -3.94 7.21 1.94
CA PHE A 220 -3.38 6.91 3.26
C PHE A 220 -1.94 7.41 3.37
N ALA A 221 -1.08 7.10 2.39
CA ALA A 221 0.33 7.49 2.41
C ALA A 221 0.51 9.02 2.39
N LYS A 222 -0.36 9.75 1.69
CA LYS A 222 -0.38 11.21 1.72
C LYS A 222 -0.77 11.75 3.10
N ARG A 223 -1.72 11.12 3.79
CA ARG A 223 -2.18 11.57 5.12
C ARG A 223 -1.21 11.21 6.24
N PHE A 224 -0.63 10.01 6.20
CA PHE A 224 0.23 9.46 7.25
C PHE A 224 1.58 9.04 6.66
N PRO A 225 2.36 9.98 6.11
CA PRO A 225 3.58 9.65 5.39
C PRO A 225 4.59 8.93 6.27
N GLU A 226 4.70 9.29 7.55
CA GLU A 226 5.65 8.65 8.46
C GLU A 226 5.33 7.17 8.71
N ILE A 227 4.04 6.84 8.83
CA ILE A 227 3.60 5.46 9.01
C ILE A 227 3.81 4.67 7.71
N ALA A 228 3.43 5.25 6.56
CA ALA A 228 3.63 4.64 5.26
C ALA A 228 5.12 4.35 4.98
N ASN A 229 6.00 5.31 5.24
CA ASN A 229 7.44 5.15 5.13
C ASN A 229 7.96 4.06 6.08
N SER A 230 7.49 4.03 7.33
CA SER A 230 7.89 2.97 8.28
C SER A 230 7.50 1.57 7.79
N PHE A 231 6.39 1.43 7.07
CA PHE A 231 5.97 0.16 6.47
C PHE A 231 6.82 -0.20 5.25
N ASP A 232 7.10 0.76 4.37
CA ASP A 232 7.95 0.52 3.21
C ASP A 232 9.39 0.16 3.62
N ASN A 233 9.91 0.83 4.65
CA ASN A 233 11.20 0.54 5.27
C ASN A 233 11.23 -0.87 5.91
N LEU A 234 10.12 -1.30 6.54
CA LEU A 234 9.96 -2.66 7.05
C LEU A 234 10.00 -3.69 5.92
N HIS A 235 9.27 -3.45 4.84
CA HIS A 235 9.22 -4.36 3.69
C HIS A 235 10.60 -4.53 3.06
N MET A 236 11.37 -3.44 2.92
CA MET A 236 12.75 -3.52 2.46
C MET A 236 13.67 -4.23 3.45
N LEU A 237 13.45 -4.10 4.76
CA LEU A 237 14.19 -4.88 5.75
C LEU A 237 13.93 -6.38 5.60
N HIS A 238 12.68 -6.80 5.35
CA HIS A 238 12.36 -8.19 5.06
C HIS A 238 13.17 -8.72 3.87
N ASP A 239 13.19 -7.99 2.75
CA ASP A 239 13.96 -8.34 1.56
C ASP A 239 15.46 -8.45 1.84
N ASN A 240 16.03 -7.44 2.51
CA ASN A 240 17.43 -7.43 2.89
C ASN A 240 17.80 -8.65 3.75
N VAL A 241 16.99 -8.98 4.76
CA VAL A 241 17.22 -10.14 5.62
C VAL A 241 17.10 -11.44 4.83
N ASN A 242 16.09 -11.56 3.97
CA ASN A 242 15.88 -12.73 3.13
C ASN A 242 17.10 -13.00 2.25
N ASP A 243 17.60 -11.96 1.59
CA ASP A 243 18.78 -12.04 0.74
C ASP A 243 20.06 -12.41 1.52
N ILE A 244 20.28 -11.79 2.68
CA ILE A 244 21.40 -12.10 3.57
C ILE A 244 21.34 -13.58 4.01
N LEU A 245 20.16 -14.11 4.33
CA LEU A 245 20.00 -15.49 4.75
C LEU A 245 20.18 -16.49 3.59
N ALA A 246 19.72 -16.14 2.40
CA ALA A 246 19.74 -17.00 1.21
C ALA A 246 21.10 -17.05 0.49
N THR A 247 21.88 -15.97 0.53
CA THR A 247 23.15 -15.87 -0.19
C THR A 247 24.18 -16.88 0.32
N ASN A 248 24.99 -17.37 -0.63
CA ASN A 248 26.15 -18.23 -0.37
C ASN A 248 27.46 -17.43 -0.21
N GLU A 249 27.42 -16.11 -0.44
CA GLU A 249 28.59 -15.22 -0.36
C GLU A 249 29.03 -14.93 1.08
N LEU A 250 28.12 -15.12 2.05
CA LEU A 250 28.35 -14.78 3.45
C LEU A 250 28.41 -16.03 4.32
N THR A 251 29.43 -16.10 5.18
CA THR A 251 29.47 -17.06 6.30
C THR A 251 28.38 -16.74 7.33
N GLU A 252 28.02 -17.70 8.19
CA GLU A 252 26.99 -17.50 9.20
C GLU A 252 27.29 -16.36 10.19
N VAL A 253 28.58 -16.09 10.47
CA VAL A 253 29.02 -14.94 11.29
C VAL A 253 28.78 -13.64 10.53
N GLN A 254 29.14 -13.59 9.25
CA GLN A 254 28.90 -12.41 8.40
C GLN A 254 27.41 -12.16 8.21
N LYS A 255 26.58 -13.18 8.03
CA LYS A 255 25.12 -13.04 7.96
C LYS A 255 24.55 -12.38 9.21
N LYS A 256 24.98 -12.84 10.40
CA LYS A 256 24.56 -12.23 11.67
C LYS A 256 24.99 -10.76 11.78
N GLN A 257 26.19 -10.42 11.30
CA GLN A 257 26.67 -9.04 11.28
C GLN A 257 25.88 -8.18 10.28
N GLN A 258 25.63 -8.68 9.07
CA GLN A 258 24.87 -7.96 8.05
C GLN A 258 23.41 -7.75 8.46
N ILE A 259 22.77 -8.73 9.12
CA ILE A 259 21.43 -8.56 9.67
C ILE A 259 21.39 -7.43 10.70
N ARG A 260 22.39 -7.35 11.60
CA ARG A 260 22.49 -6.23 12.54
C ARG A 260 22.61 -4.90 11.79
N ILE A 261 23.49 -4.83 10.80
CA ILE A 261 23.65 -3.61 9.99
C ILE A 261 22.33 -3.25 9.29
N ALA A 262 21.60 -4.22 8.74
CA ALA A 262 20.29 -4.01 8.12
C ALA A 262 19.27 -3.44 9.11
N ILE A 263 19.25 -3.92 10.36
CA ILE A 263 18.44 -3.31 11.43
C ILE A 263 18.83 -1.84 11.62
N TRP A 264 20.13 -1.56 11.86
CA TRP A 264 20.60 -0.19 12.09
C TRP A 264 20.21 0.75 10.95
N ARG A 265 20.23 0.30 9.69
CA ARG A 265 19.87 1.11 8.52
C ARG A 265 18.43 1.63 8.54
N VAL A 266 17.52 0.99 9.27
CA VAL A 266 16.09 1.38 9.26
C VAL A 266 15.62 1.95 10.60
N LEU A 267 16.43 1.89 11.66
CA LEU A 267 16.02 2.40 12.97
C LEU A 267 15.95 3.92 13.00
N ALA A 268 14.90 4.46 13.63
CA ALA A 268 14.73 5.90 13.85
C ALA A 268 15.95 6.56 14.53
N THR A 269 16.65 5.83 15.39
CA THR A 269 17.84 6.32 16.10
C THR A 269 19.03 6.59 15.17
N THR A 270 19.14 5.88 14.05
CA THR A 270 20.19 6.10 13.05
C THR A 270 19.97 7.39 12.25
N HIS A 271 18.72 7.84 12.18
CA HIS A 271 18.29 9.00 11.40
C HIS A 271 17.91 10.20 12.27
N GLN A 272 18.40 10.22 13.50
CA GLN A 272 18.03 11.25 14.46
C GLN A 272 18.50 12.64 14.00
N GLY A 273 17.56 13.58 13.90
CA GLY A 273 17.83 14.95 13.46
C GLY A 273 17.76 15.17 11.95
N GLU A 274 17.36 14.15 11.20
CA GLU A 274 17.17 14.22 9.75
C GLU A 274 15.72 14.58 9.41
N THR A 275 15.51 15.13 8.21
CA THR A 275 14.22 15.67 7.78
C THR A 275 13.81 15.03 6.45
N ALA A 276 12.52 14.70 6.31
CA ALA A 276 11.98 14.19 5.07
C ALA A 276 12.09 15.25 3.96
N GLY A 277 12.46 14.83 2.75
CA GLY A 277 12.69 15.69 1.59
C GLY A 277 14.11 16.22 1.49
N GLU A 278 14.95 15.99 2.50
CA GLU A 278 16.37 16.38 2.55
C GLU A 278 17.27 15.14 2.47
N GLY A 279 18.58 15.36 2.33
CA GLY A 279 19.56 14.28 2.39
C GLY A 279 20.59 14.29 1.26
N GLU A 280 21.67 13.53 1.46
CA GLU A 280 22.68 13.31 0.43
C GLU A 280 22.19 12.23 -0.54
N ALA A 281 22.10 12.57 -1.83
CA ALA A 281 21.65 11.66 -2.87
C ALA A 281 22.45 10.35 -2.90
N ASN A 282 21.75 9.22 -3.05
CA ASN A 282 22.33 7.88 -3.10
C ASN A 282 23.11 7.46 -1.84
N SER A 283 22.72 8.01 -0.69
CA SER A 283 23.25 7.62 0.62
C SER A 283 22.17 6.95 1.48
N LEU A 284 22.59 6.37 2.61
CA LEU A 284 21.65 5.88 3.62
C LEU A 284 20.77 7.00 4.21
N HIS A 285 21.24 8.25 4.13
CA HIS A 285 20.58 9.44 4.65
C HIS A 285 19.93 10.26 3.52
N ASP A 286 19.62 9.60 2.41
CA ASP A 286 18.81 10.16 1.33
C ASP A 286 17.33 9.98 1.69
N HIS A 287 16.73 11.03 2.26
CA HIS A 287 15.31 11.06 2.65
C HIS A 287 14.45 11.81 1.65
N ARG A 288 14.93 11.94 0.41
CA ARG A 288 14.16 12.55 -0.67
C ARG A 288 13.06 11.60 -1.11
N TYR A 289 11.99 12.19 -1.62
CA TYR A 289 10.82 11.49 -2.13
C TYR A 289 10.33 12.15 -3.42
N PRO A 290 9.68 11.41 -4.34
CA PRO A 290 9.05 11.99 -5.52
C PRO A 290 8.03 13.06 -5.13
N PHE A 291 7.91 14.11 -5.93
CA PHE A 291 7.04 15.24 -5.63
C PHE A 291 5.60 14.79 -5.38
N GLY A 292 5.00 15.31 -4.31
CA GLY A 292 3.63 14.96 -3.92
C GLY A 292 3.47 13.61 -3.23
N MET A 293 4.56 12.84 -3.04
CA MET A 293 4.54 11.50 -2.45
C MET A 293 5.44 11.40 -1.19
N PRO A 294 5.18 12.18 -0.12
CA PRO A 294 6.02 12.16 1.09
C PRO A 294 6.03 10.83 1.85
N GLY A 295 5.04 9.97 1.60
CA GLY A 295 4.94 8.61 2.14
C GLY A 295 5.57 7.55 1.26
N MET A 296 6.60 7.90 0.46
CA MET A 296 7.35 6.95 -0.34
C MET A 296 8.80 7.40 -0.58
N GLY A 297 9.75 6.51 -0.31
CA GLY A 297 11.17 6.67 -0.60
C GLY A 297 11.52 6.82 -2.07
N TRP A 298 12.75 7.30 -2.33
CA TRP A 298 13.29 7.33 -3.69
C TRP A 298 13.43 5.91 -4.25
N MET A 299 12.95 5.69 -5.48
CA MET A 299 13.02 4.39 -6.17
C MET A 299 14.12 4.38 -7.21
N LYS A 300 14.52 3.17 -7.63
CA LYS A 300 15.61 2.99 -8.60
C LYS A 300 15.33 3.69 -9.91
N GLY A 301 16.22 4.61 -10.30
CA GLY A 301 16.09 5.38 -11.54
C GLY A 301 14.94 6.39 -11.57
N ALA A 302 14.30 6.64 -10.43
CA ALA A 302 13.28 7.68 -10.29
C ALA A 302 13.88 9.08 -10.46
N THR A 303 13.05 10.00 -10.94
CA THR A 303 13.32 11.45 -10.96
C THR A 303 12.42 12.14 -9.93
N GLU A 304 12.49 13.46 -9.84
CA GLU A 304 11.62 14.24 -8.95
C GLU A 304 10.13 14.00 -9.20
N SER A 305 9.74 13.72 -10.44
CA SER A 305 8.34 13.53 -10.82
C SER A 305 8.03 12.13 -11.36
N GLU A 306 9.04 11.40 -11.86
CA GLU A 306 8.82 10.12 -12.53
C GLU A 306 9.28 8.94 -11.69
N MET A 307 8.44 7.90 -11.63
CA MET A 307 8.74 6.68 -10.89
C MET A 307 8.23 5.46 -11.64
N TYR A 308 8.96 4.35 -11.53
CA TYR A 308 8.51 3.06 -12.03
C TYR A 308 7.63 2.35 -11.00
N MET A 309 6.46 1.90 -11.43
CA MET A 309 5.47 1.20 -10.61
C MET A 309 5.21 -0.20 -11.19
N SER A 310 5.17 -1.22 -10.33
CA SER A 310 5.13 -2.63 -10.76
C SER A 310 3.79 -2.95 -11.44
N GLY A 311 3.83 -3.22 -12.74
CA GLY A 311 2.62 -3.49 -13.55
C GLY A 311 1.95 -2.25 -14.16
N MET A 312 2.39 -1.03 -13.80
CA MET A 312 1.93 0.22 -14.44
C MET A 312 3.01 0.87 -15.30
N GLY A 313 4.29 0.56 -15.07
CA GLY A 313 5.41 1.15 -15.79
C GLY A 313 5.82 2.50 -15.22
N TRP A 314 6.43 3.35 -16.04
CA TRP A 314 6.86 4.68 -15.64
C TRP A 314 5.69 5.66 -15.61
N MET A 315 5.50 6.33 -14.48
CA MET A 315 4.42 7.27 -14.21
C MET A 315 4.96 8.60 -13.72
N ASN A 316 4.29 9.70 -14.09
CA ASN A 316 4.50 11.00 -13.46
C ASN A 316 3.59 11.08 -12.22
N MET A 317 4.19 11.12 -11.03
CA MET A 317 3.47 11.09 -9.75
C MET A 317 2.78 12.42 -9.42
N GLU A 318 3.13 13.51 -10.12
CA GLU A 318 2.44 14.79 -10.00
C GLU A 318 1.19 14.89 -10.86
N GLU A 319 0.97 13.95 -11.78
CA GLU A 319 -0.06 14.02 -12.81
C GLU A 319 -1.18 13.01 -12.59
N CYS A 320 -2.35 13.32 -13.13
CA CYS A 320 -3.45 12.40 -13.22
C CYS A 320 -3.05 11.17 -14.03
N GLY A 321 -3.26 9.98 -13.46
CA GLY A 321 -2.93 8.73 -14.13
C GLY A 321 -3.63 8.47 -15.47
N HIS A 322 -4.74 9.17 -15.73
CA HIS A 322 -5.53 9.02 -16.97
C HIS A 322 -5.23 10.11 -18.00
N CYS A 323 -5.12 11.37 -17.59
CA CYS A 323 -5.04 12.50 -18.52
C CYS A 323 -3.68 13.23 -18.54
N SER A 324 -2.72 12.83 -17.71
CA SER A 324 -1.38 13.44 -17.59
C SER A 324 -1.40 14.95 -17.30
N ILE A 325 -2.48 15.45 -16.69
CA ILE A 325 -2.54 16.82 -16.19
C ILE A 325 -2.21 16.79 -14.72
N ARG A 326 -1.42 17.78 -14.27
CA ARG A 326 -1.02 17.94 -12.87
C ARG A 326 -2.22 17.81 -11.92
N LEU A 327 -2.05 17.00 -10.88
CA LEU A 327 -2.99 16.86 -9.78
C LEU A 327 -3.08 18.19 -9.02
N PRO A 328 -4.27 18.60 -8.56
CA PRO A 328 -4.42 19.79 -7.76
C PRO A 328 -3.67 19.65 -6.42
N SER A 329 -3.10 20.76 -5.95
CA SER A 329 -2.57 20.83 -4.59
C SER A 329 -3.71 20.86 -3.56
N GLY A 330 -3.55 20.17 -2.42
CA GLY A 330 -4.53 20.15 -1.32
C GLY A 330 -5.16 18.77 -1.07
N ASP A 331 -6.03 18.69 -0.07
CA ASP A 331 -6.46 17.42 0.54
C ASP A 331 -7.79 16.85 0.00
N GLU A 332 -8.56 17.62 -0.78
CA GLU A 332 -10.01 17.37 -0.94
C GLU A 332 -10.47 17.08 -2.38
N TRP A 333 -9.57 16.90 -3.34
CA TRP A 333 -9.97 16.84 -4.76
C TRP A 333 -9.43 15.60 -5.47
N GLY A 334 -10.33 14.94 -6.23
CA GLY A 334 -10.02 13.82 -7.10
C GLY A 334 -10.67 12.51 -6.68
N ALA A 335 -10.21 11.44 -7.31
CA ALA A 335 -10.61 10.08 -7.01
C ALA A 335 -9.40 9.14 -7.05
N THR A 336 -9.54 7.97 -6.45
CA THR A 336 -8.66 6.83 -6.71
C THR A 336 -9.39 5.78 -7.51
N VAL A 337 -8.70 5.16 -8.46
CA VAL A 337 -9.15 3.93 -9.14
C VAL A 337 -8.27 2.79 -8.67
N SER A 338 -8.85 1.74 -8.12
CA SER A 338 -8.14 0.48 -7.86
C SER A 338 -8.66 -0.59 -8.81
N ALA A 339 -7.77 -1.18 -9.60
CA ALA A 339 -8.09 -2.27 -10.51
C ALA A 339 -6.83 -3.11 -10.77
N ASN A 340 -6.98 -4.40 -11.08
CA ASN A 340 -5.87 -5.30 -11.44
C ASN A 340 -4.62 -5.24 -10.52
N GLY A 341 -4.84 -5.02 -9.21
CA GLY A 341 -3.77 -5.02 -8.22
C GLY A 341 -3.06 -3.69 -8.01
N TRP A 342 -3.42 -2.62 -8.73
CA TRP A 342 -2.86 -1.29 -8.56
C TRP A 342 -3.92 -0.28 -8.07
N THR A 343 -3.46 0.87 -7.55
CA THR A 343 -4.31 2.03 -7.22
C THR A 343 -3.70 3.28 -7.84
N MET A 344 -4.51 4.09 -8.52
CA MET A 344 -4.08 5.34 -9.15
C MET A 344 -4.91 6.52 -8.70
N MET A 345 -4.24 7.65 -8.46
CA MET A 345 -4.88 8.94 -8.29
C MET A 345 -5.31 9.50 -9.64
N VAL A 346 -6.55 9.97 -9.72
CA VAL A 346 -7.09 10.66 -10.89
C VAL A 346 -7.76 11.97 -10.47
N ARG A 347 -7.75 12.94 -11.38
CA ARG A 347 -8.15 14.32 -11.07
C ARG A 347 -9.67 14.53 -10.98
N CYS A 348 -10.46 13.76 -11.71
CA CYS A 348 -11.90 13.94 -11.78
C CYS A 348 -12.65 12.61 -11.99
N MET A 349 -13.97 12.67 -11.90
CA MET A 349 -14.83 11.49 -12.04
C MET A 349 -14.83 10.90 -13.44
N LEU A 350 -14.74 11.73 -14.49
CA LEU A 350 -14.58 11.25 -15.86
C LEU A 350 -13.33 10.39 -16.00
N CYS A 351 -12.18 10.89 -15.55
CA CYS A 351 -10.92 10.12 -15.57
C CYS A 351 -11.03 8.82 -14.77
N ALA A 352 -11.73 8.84 -13.63
CA ALA A 352 -11.95 7.64 -12.84
C ALA A 352 -12.75 6.57 -13.59
N ARG A 353 -13.84 6.99 -14.24
CA ARG A 353 -14.72 6.11 -15.04
C ARG A 353 -13.99 5.51 -16.22
N ASP A 354 -13.33 6.35 -16.99
CA ASP A 354 -12.74 5.95 -18.26
C ASP A 354 -11.52 5.05 -18.00
N MET A 355 -10.67 5.40 -17.03
CA MET A 355 -9.58 4.52 -16.57
C MET A 355 -10.09 3.17 -16.05
N ALA A 356 -11.16 3.15 -15.26
CA ALA A 356 -11.73 1.90 -14.77
C ALA A 356 -12.29 1.05 -15.92
N SER A 357 -12.85 1.70 -16.95
CA SER A 357 -13.43 1.04 -18.14
C SER A 357 -12.39 0.51 -19.12
N GLU A 358 -11.17 1.06 -19.11
CA GLU A 358 -10.01 0.53 -19.83
C GLU A 358 -9.46 -0.76 -19.19
N THR A 359 -9.84 -1.05 -17.94
CA THR A 359 -9.32 -2.18 -17.19
C THR A 359 -10.28 -3.36 -17.25
N ILE A 360 -9.78 -4.52 -17.67
CA ILE A 360 -10.56 -5.77 -17.64
C ILE A 360 -10.75 -6.21 -16.20
N GLY A 361 -12.00 -6.48 -15.80
CA GLY A 361 -12.37 -7.03 -14.50
C GLY A 361 -13.05 -6.01 -13.57
N LYS A 362 -13.12 -6.35 -12.28
CA LYS A 362 -13.70 -5.49 -11.24
C LYS A 362 -12.77 -4.32 -10.90
N ALA A 363 -13.36 -3.16 -10.63
CA ALA A 363 -12.68 -1.94 -10.23
C ALA A 363 -13.39 -1.28 -9.04
N ILE A 364 -12.64 -0.48 -8.28
CA ILE A 364 -13.15 0.34 -7.18
C ILE A 364 -12.79 1.78 -7.47
N ILE A 365 -13.78 2.67 -7.45
CA ILE A 365 -13.57 4.12 -7.46
C ILE A 365 -13.86 4.66 -6.07
N ARG A 366 -12.95 5.46 -5.52
CA ARG A 366 -13.19 6.21 -4.28
C ARG A 366 -13.01 7.68 -4.56
N ALA A 367 -14.02 8.50 -4.29
CA ALA A 367 -13.99 9.91 -4.68
C ALA A 367 -14.51 10.82 -3.58
N ALA A 368 -13.95 12.02 -3.52
CA ALA A 368 -14.53 13.10 -2.72
C ALA A 368 -15.89 13.50 -3.29
N THR A 369 -16.78 13.98 -2.41
CA THR A 369 -18.05 14.60 -2.78
C THR A 369 -18.06 16.04 -2.27
N GLU A 370 -19.16 16.75 -2.48
CA GLU A 370 -19.37 18.09 -1.90
C GLU A 370 -19.45 18.07 -0.36
N ASP A 371 -19.73 16.91 0.24
CA ASP A 371 -19.66 16.71 1.68
C ASP A 371 -18.34 15.99 2.02
N PRO A 372 -17.36 16.67 2.66
CA PRO A 372 -16.07 16.06 2.98
C PRO A 372 -16.16 14.90 3.97
N LYS A 373 -17.32 14.67 4.59
CA LYS A 373 -17.60 13.52 5.47
C LYS A 373 -18.17 12.32 4.73
N GLN A 374 -18.50 12.45 3.45
CA GLN A 374 -19.11 11.41 2.64
C GLN A 374 -18.24 11.10 1.44
N THR A 375 -17.33 10.14 1.61
CA THR A 375 -16.60 9.57 0.49
C THR A 375 -17.52 8.66 -0.31
N LEU A 376 -17.55 8.89 -1.63
CA LEU A 376 -18.14 7.97 -2.57
C LEU A 376 -17.25 6.73 -2.70
N VAL A 377 -17.86 5.56 -2.68
CA VAL A 377 -17.26 4.28 -3.07
C VAL A 377 -18.15 3.66 -4.15
N LEU A 378 -17.60 3.51 -5.35
CA LEU A 378 -18.20 2.74 -6.43
C LEU A 378 -17.46 1.42 -6.60
N ILE A 379 -18.20 0.33 -6.79
CA ILE A 379 -17.64 -1.00 -7.05
C ILE A 379 -18.29 -1.55 -8.30
N SER A 380 -17.47 -1.93 -9.29
CA SER A 380 -17.96 -2.59 -10.50
C SER A 380 -18.00 -4.12 -10.35
N ASP A 381 -18.93 -4.74 -11.06
CA ASP A 381 -18.90 -6.19 -11.32
C ASP A 381 -18.10 -6.52 -12.59
N GLU A 382 -18.01 -7.81 -12.93
CA GLU A 382 -17.31 -8.30 -14.14
C GLU A 382 -17.88 -7.79 -15.46
N LEU A 383 -19.12 -7.30 -15.45
CA LEU A 383 -19.79 -6.73 -16.62
C LEU A 383 -19.63 -5.21 -16.69
N GLY A 384 -18.91 -4.61 -15.73
CA GLY A 384 -18.74 -3.17 -15.62
C GLY A 384 -19.96 -2.45 -15.06
N ASN A 385 -20.93 -3.15 -14.45
CA ASN A 385 -22.05 -2.49 -13.78
C ASN A 385 -21.58 -1.96 -12.42
N TRP A 386 -21.91 -0.71 -12.12
CA TRP A 386 -21.49 -0.05 -10.90
C TRP A 386 -22.56 -0.07 -9.81
N THR A 387 -22.11 -0.29 -8.58
CA THR A 387 -22.88 -0.08 -7.37
C THR A 387 -22.27 1.05 -6.54
N SER A 388 -23.10 1.76 -5.77
CA SER A 388 -22.66 2.86 -4.91
C SER A 388 -23.08 2.66 -3.46
N ASN A 389 -22.26 3.14 -2.53
CA ASN A 389 -22.63 3.30 -1.13
C ASN A 389 -23.62 4.44 -0.87
N LEU A 390 -23.80 5.35 -1.84
CA LEU A 390 -24.67 6.51 -1.76
C LEU A 390 -25.83 6.34 -2.76
N PRO A 391 -27.08 6.14 -2.31
CA PRO A 391 -28.18 5.73 -3.19
C PRO A 391 -28.70 6.85 -4.10
N GLU A 392 -28.52 8.12 -3.72
CA GLU A 392 -29.04 9.28 -4.45
C GLU A 392 -27.98 10.02 -5.26
N ILE A 393 -26.81 9.39 -5.51
CA ILE A 393 -25.73 10.06 -6.22
C ILE A 393 -26.15 10.57 -7.59
N VAL A 394 -25.61 11.73 -7.92
CA VAL A 394 -25.71 12.31 -9.25
C VAL A 394 -24.36 12.89 -9.65
N PHE A 395 -24.10 12.89 -10.95
CA PHE A 395 -22.85 13.36 -11.53
C PHE A 395 -23.08 14.64 -12.32
N LEU A 396 -22.11 15.55 -12.24
CA LEU A 396 -21.94 16.67 -13.14
C LEU A 396 -20.89 16.29 -14.18
N GLU A 397 -21.22 16.47 -15.45
CA GLU A 397 -20.26 16.31 -16.55
C GLU A 397 -20.62 17.30 -17.65
N VAL A 398 -19.92 18.42 -17.69
CA VAL A 398 -20.04 19.45 -18.75
C VAL A 398 -18.68 19.57 -19.40
N LYS A 399 -18.52 19.12 -20.64
CA LYS A 399 -17.21 19.19 -21.30
C LYS A 399 -16.71 20.63 -21.35
N ALA A 400 -15.51 20.84 -20.82
CA ALA A 400 -14.78 22.10 -20.91
C ALA A 400 -13.27 21.79 -20.98
N ASP A 401 -12.44 22.81 -20.81
CA ASP A 401 -10.98 22.66 -20.90
C ASP A 401 -10.45 21.69 -19.84
N HIS A 402 -9.63 20.73 -20.27
CA HIS A 402 -9.12 19.66 -19.43
C HIS A 402 -8.35 20.13 -18.17
N PRO A 403 -7.61 21.25 -18.15
CA PRO A 403 -6.99 21.76 -16.93
C PRO A 403 -7.95 22.11 -15.80
N GLU A 404 -9.26 22.19 -16.06
CA GLU A 404 -10.32 22.47 -15.09
C GLU A 404 -11.24 21.25 -14.89
N CYS A 405 -10.79 20.04 -15.26
CA CYS A 405 -11.65 18.84 -15.26
C CYS A 405 -12.25 18.48 -13.90
N ASN A 406 -11.60 18.86 -12.81
CA ASN A 406 -12.15 18.72 -11.47
C ASN A 406 -13.36 19.63 -11.22
N ASP A 407 -13.51 20.73 -11.95
CA ASP A 407 -14.61 21.70 -11.77
C ASP A 407 -15.87 21.29 -12.51
N TRP A 408 -15.69 20.71 -13.70
CA TRP A 408 -16.79 20.33 -14.59
C TRP A 408 -17.10 18.82 -14.63
N SER A 409 -16.30 17.99 -13.96
CA SER A 409 -16.59 16.56 -13.74
C SER A 409 -16.56 16.21 -12.24
N LYS A 410 -17.75 16.24 -11.62
CA LYS A 410 -17.95 16.07 -10.16
C LYS A 410 -19.02 15.03 -9.86
N VAL A 411 -19.04 14.58 -8.62
CA VAL A 411 -20.11 13.75 -8.06
C VAL A 411 -20.69 14.41 -6.82
N PHE A 412 -22.00 14.25 -6.65
CA PHE A 412 -22.74 14.82 -5.53
C PHE A 412 -23.47 13.72 -4.75
N THR A 413 -23.60 13.88 -3.43
CA THR A 413 -24.29 12.90 -2.58
C THR A 413 -25.78 12.77 -2.89
N SER A 414 -26.39 13.81 -3.47
CA SER A 414 -27.83 13.87 -3.79
C SER A 414 -28.15 14.86 -4.90
N ARG A 415 -29.34 14.71 -5.50
CA ARG A 415 -29.92 15.71 -6.42
C ARG A 415 -29.98 17.11 -5.82
N ARG A 416 -30.37 17.21 -4.54
CA ARG A 416 -30.48 18.49 -3.82
C ARG A 416 -29.12 19.18 -3.71
N ALA A 417 -28.06 18.42 -3.44
CA ALA A 417 -26.70 18.95 -3.36
C ALA A 417 -26.19 19.44 -4.72
N PHE A 418 -26.49 18.69 -5.78
CA PHE A 418 -26.24 19.13 -7.15
C PHE A 418 -26.96 20.45 -7.45
N ASP A 419 -28.28 20.54 -7.20
CA ASP A 419 -29.05 21.75 -7.49
C ASP A 419 -28.53 22.98 -6.71
N ALA A 420 -28.07 22.78 -5.46
CA ALA A 420 -27.42 23.82 -4.66
C ALA A 420 -26.10 24.28 -5.29
N TYR A 421 -25.26 23.34 -5.73
CA TYR A 421 -24.02 23.67 -6.43
C TYR A 421 -24.28 24.45 -7.73
N ILE A 422 -25.27 24.05 -8.54
CA ILE A 422 -25.63 24.76 -9.77
C ILE A 422 -26.10 26.20 -9.48
N ALA A 423 -26.85 26.41 -8.40
CA ALA A 423 -27.30 27.76 -8.01
C ALA A 423 -26.13 28.69 -7.64
N GLU A 424 -25.05 28.15 -7.08
CA GLU A 424 -23.84 28.89 -6.69
C GLU A 424 -22.84 29.04 -7.85
N ASN A 425 -22.97 28.26 -8.92
CA ASN A 425 -22.04 28.22 -10.04
C ASN A 425 -22.80 28.44 -11.39
N PRO A 426 -23.07 29.71 -11.75
CA PRO A 426 -23.88 30.06 -12.93
C PRO A 426 -23.38 29.51 -14.27
N ASP A 427 -22.08 29.21 -14.37
CA ASP A 427 -21.47 28.63 -15.57
C ASP A 427 -22.01 27.21 -15.88
N TYR A 428 -22.59 26.53 -14.88
CA TYR A 428 -23.20 25.22 -15.01
C TYR A 428 -24.74 25.26 -14.97
N LYS A 429 -25.39 26.43 -15.06
CA LYS A 429 -26.86 26.59 -14.92
C LYS A 429 -27.69 25.68 -15.82
N ASP A 430 -27.16 25.30 -16.99
CA ASP A 430 -27.85 24.47 -17.99
C ASP A 430 -27.50 22.98 -17.83
N ALA A 431 -26.56 22.64 -16.94
CA ALA A 431 -26.14 21.27 -16.67
C ALA A 431 -27.28 20.45 -16.05
N GLN A 432 -27.46 19.23 -16.55
CA GLN A 432 -28.41 18.28 -15.99
C GLN A 432 -27.68 17.27 -15.10
N PRO A 433 -28.29 16.84 -13.99
CA PRO A 433 -27.72 15.80 -13.16
C PRO A 433 -27.80 14.46 -13.89
N ILE A 434 -26.68 13.75 -13.92
CA ILE A 434 -26.56 12.46 -14.58
C ILE A 434 -26.70 11.38 -13.51
N ALA A 435 -27.60 10.42 -13.69
CA ALA A 435 -27.75 9.28 -12.79
C ALA A 435 -26.62 8.26 -12.99
N LEU A 436 -26.29 7.45 -11.98
CA LEU A 436 -25.25 6.41 -12.09
C LEU A 436 -25.45 5.49 -13.30
N SER A 437 -26.70 5.09 -13.57
CA SER A 437 -27.03 4.19 -14.69
C SER A 437 -26.74 4.78 -16.06
N GLU A 438 -26.80 6.10 -16.20
CA GLU A 438 -26.41 6.81 -17.42
C GLU A 438 -24.91 7.11 -17.42
N TRP A 439 -24.37 7.55 -16.28
CA TRP A 439 -22.95 7.91 -16.15
C TRP A 439 -22.04 6.73 -16.48
N GLN A 440 -22.38 5.51 -16.03
CA GLN A 440 -21.57 4.32 -16.28
C GLN A 440 -21.50 3.86 -17.74
N THR A 441 -22.45 4.29 -18.60
CA THR A 441 -22.44 3.90 -20.02
C THR A 441 -21.62 4.85 -20.88
N ARG A 442 -21.20 5.98 -20.31
CA ARG A 442 -20.29 6.91 -20.95
C ARG A 442 -18.88 6.36 -20.84
N ASN A 443 -18.14 6.36 -21.93
CA ASN A 443 -16.72 6.03 -21.95
C ASN A 443 -16.09 6.81 -23.09
N GLU A 444 -15.17 7.72 -22.77
CA GLU A 444 -14.46 8.52 -23.77
C GLU A 444 -13.07 7.96 -24.10
N GLY A 445 -12.68 6.87 -23.43
CA GLY A 445 -11.37 6.24 -23.55
C GLY A 445 -10.25 7.15 -23.06
N THR A 446 -9.05 6.90 -23.59
CA THR A 446 -7.86 7.63 -23.19
C THR A 446 -7.83 9.01 -23.86
N PRO A 447 -7.71 10.12 -23.09
CA PRO A 447 -7.76 11.47 -23.63
C PRO A 447 -6.50 11.80 -24.41
N GLU A 448 -6.61 12.74 -25.37
CA GLU A 448 -5.47 13.20 -26.18
C GLU A 448 -4.34 13.84 -25.35
N THR A 449 -4.61 14.25 -24.11
CA THR A 449 -3.61 14.80 -23.19
C THR A 449 -2.75 13.72 -22.53
N TYR A 450 -3.18 12.45 -22.53
CA TYR A 450 -2.44 11.35 -21.91
C TYR A 450 -1.04 11.21 -22.52
N ARG A 451 -0.04 11.04 -21.66
CA ARG A 451 1.36 10.85 -22.01
C ARG A 451 1.85 9.60 -21.29
N ARG A 452 2.19 8.58 -22.07
CA ARG A 452 2.88 7.39 -21.57
C ARG A 452 4.39 7.62 -21.56
N ILE A 453 5.05 7.31 -20.45
CA ILE A 453 6.51 7.35 -20.35
C ILE A 453 7.06 6.00 -20.81
N ASN A 454 7.63 5.96 -22.01
CA ASN A 454 8.19 4.73 -22.59
C ASN A 454 9.67 4.61 -22.23
N ARG A 455 9.95 3.99 -21.09
CA ARG A 455 11.30 3.65 -20.60
C ARG A 455 11.33 2.18 -20.14
N PRO A 456 12.46 1.46 -20.27
CA PRO A 456 12.56 0.10 -19.76
C PRO A 456 12.43 0.06 -18.23
N SER A 457 12.01 -1.07 -17.67
CA SER A 457 12.01 -1.26 -16.21
C SER A 457 13.44 -1.11 -15.68
N PRO A 458 13.66 -0.35 -14.59
CA PRO A 458 14.97 -0.25 -13.95
C PRO A 458 15.34 -1.52 -13.18
N TYR A 459 14.39 -2.44 -12.99
CA TYR A 459 14.55 -3.69 -12.26
C TYR A 459 14.71 -4.92 -13.18
N GLN A 460 14.43 -4.79 -14.47
CA GLN A 460 14.74 -5.82 -15.46
C GLN A 460 16.26 -6.06 -15.53
N ARG A 461 16.67 -7.32 -15.40
CA ARG A 461 18.06 -7.71 -15.65
C ARG A 461 18.28 -7.75 -17.17
N ASN A 462 19.34 -7.09 -17.65
CA ASN A 462 19.69 -7.02 -19.08
C ASN A 462 19.56 -8.38 -19.77
N GLY A 463 18.60 -8.53 -20.69
CA GLY A 463 18.46 -9.70 -21.56
C GLY A 463 17.06 -10.34 -21.63
N GLU A 464 16.18 -10.05 -20.67
CA GLU A 464 14.79 -10.53 -20.72
C GLU A 464 13.85 -9.39 -21.10
N VAL A 465 13.48 -9.35 -22.38
CA VAL A 465 12.34 -8.56 -22.83
C VAL A 465 11.10 -9.33 -22.40
N GLY A 466 10.45 -8.89 -21.33
CA GLY A 466 9.11 -9.37 -20.97
C GLY A 466 8.08 -9.00 -22.06
N PRO A 467 7.00 -9.79 -22.19
CA PRO A 467 6.01 -9.67 -23.26
C PRO A 467 5.27 -8.34 -23.33
#